data_AF-A0A968RDQ5-F1
#
_entry.id   AF-A0A968RDQ5-F1
#
_cell.length_a   1.000
_cell.length_b   1.000
_cell.length_c   1.000
_cell.angle_alpha   90.00
_cell.angle_beta   90.00
_cell.angle_gamma   90.00
#
_symmetry.space_group_name_H-M   'P 1'
#
loop_
_entity.id
_entity.type
_entity.pdbx_description
1 polymer ?
#
loop_
_entity_poly.entity_id
_entity_poly.type
_entity_poly.pdbx_seq_one_letter_code
_entity_poly.pdbx_strand_id
1 'polypeptide(L)'
;MSQDLYWLRQTPNWVWFSLIPGFGGLALVYAGHKSNIRSWIGWGAGITLAALALSSTNLAFPIWIAQIVTAFSLKRRYLIKTAPRGLLLPETSTKAELLAKVRGRIDINECTKDDLVKVLGLPIVYANDIESLQNEGYIFTHPEELSEIAGVPESHVQRITPMICFSYNYQKEARFTWKRLNILSPEELIRDGLDKTVAEKIVRERQKKGEYKSVVDVKRRTGLPLDSYRHIC
;
A
#
# COMPACT_ATOMS: atom_id res chain seq x y z
N MET A 1 -14.74 4.11 -26.55
CA MET A 1 -15.07 3.35 -25.32
C MET A 1 -13.76 3.14 -24.57
N SER A 2 -13.64 3.55 -23.30
CA SER A 2 -12.36 3.42 -22.57
C SER A 2 -12.00 1.95 -22.35
N GLN A 3 -10.71 1.63 -22.38
CA GLN A 3 -10.20 0.25 -22.23
C GLN A 3 -10.62 -0.39 -20.89
N ASP A 4 -10.74 0.43 -19.83
CA ASP A 4 -11.25 0.06 -18.51
C ASP A 4 -12.66 -0.53 -18.56
N LEU A 5 -13.56 0.14 -19.30
CA LEU A 5 -14.95 -0.31 -19.45
C LEU A 5 -15.03 -1.63 -20.23
N TYR A 6 -14.16 -1.81 -21.23
CA TYR A 6 -14.07 -3.05 -21.97
C TYR A 6 -13.63 -4.21 -21.06
N TRP A 7 -12.56 -4.02 -20.27
CA TRP A 7 -12.08 -5.02 -19.32
C TRP A 7 -13.14 -5.44 -18.30
N LEU A 8 -13.81 -4.47 -17.68
CA LEU A 8 -14.82 -4.73 -16.64
C LEU A 8 -16.12 -5.36 -17.16
N ARG A 9 -16.35 -5.35 -18.49
CA ARG A 9 -17.51 -6.00 -19.12
C ARG A 9 -17.25 -7.47 -19.47
N GLN A 10 -16.01 -7.93 -19.46
CA GLN A 10 -15.68 -9.31 -19.80
C GLN A 10 -16.29 -10.29 -18.80
N THR A 11 -16.55 -11.52 -19.26
CA THR A 11 -16.95 -12.64 -18.40
C THR A 11 -15.78 -13.63 -18.35
N PRO A 12 -15.02 -13.70 -17.24
CA PRO A 12 -13.91 -14.62 -17.11
C PRO A 12 -14.33 -16.08 -17.28
N ASN A 13 -13.45 -16.93 -17.83
CA ASN A 13 -13.73 -18.36 -18.05
C ASN A 13 -14.20 -19.11 -16.80
N TRP A 14 -13.70 -18.75 -15.61
CA TRP A 14 -14.14 -19.38 -14.37
C TRP A 14 -15.62 -19.15 -14.07
N VAL A 15 -16.21 -18.04 -14.52
CA VAL A 15 -17.65 -17.80 -14.36
C VAL A 15 -18.45 -18.80 -15.19
N TRP A 16 -17.97 -19.14 -16.40
CA TRP A 16 -18.59 -20.19 -17.21
C TRP A 16 -18.46 -21.57 -16.55
N PHE A 17 -17.31 -21.87 -15.95
CA PHE A 17 -17.13 -23.13 -15.19
C PHE A 17 -18.02 -23.23 -13.95
N SER A 18 -18.50 -22.10 -13.40
CA SER A 18 -19.46 -22.11 -12.29
C SER A 18 -20.84 -22.64 -12.68
N LEU A 19 -21.14 -22.75 -13.98
CA LEU A 19 -22.39 -23.33 -14.49
C LEU A 19 -22.41 -24.85 -14.38
N ILE A 20 -21.27 -25.51 -14.14
CA ILE A 20 -21.21 -26.97 -14.02
C ILE A 20 -21.90 -27.42 -12.71
N PRO A 21 -22.98 -28.21 -12.78
CA PRO A 21 -23.66 -28.71 -11.59
C PRO A 21 -22.73 -29.54 -10.71
N GLY A 22 -22.85 -29.42 -9.38
CA GLY A 22 -22.04 -30.16 -8.41
C GLY A 22 -20.60 -29.66 -8.25
N PHE A 23 -19.95 -29.18 -9.32
CA PHE A 23 -18.53 -28.83 -9.32
C PHE A 23 -18.23 -27.34 -9.54
N GLY A 24 -19.21 -26.51 -9.87
CA GLY A 24 -18.95 -25.09 -10.13
C GLY A 24 -18.44 -24.30 -8.92
N GLY A 25 -18.53 -24.84 -7.69
CA GLY A 25 -17.86 -24.31 -6.51
C GLY A 25 -16.33 -24.36 -6.61
N LEU A 26 -15.76 -25.33 -7.35
CA LEU A 26 -14.33 -25.37 -7.66
C LEU A 26 -13.90 -24.20 -8.55
N ALA A 27 -14.80 -23.67 -9.38
CA ALA A 27 -14.51 -22.47 -10.15
C ALA A 27 -14.37 -21.23 -9.25
N LEU A 28 -15.16 -21.16 -8.16
CA LEU A 28 -15.00 -20.13 -7.12
C LEU A 28 -13.69 -20.31 -6.34
N VAL A 29 -13.28 -21.56 -6.06
CA VAL A 29 -11.98 -21.84 -5.45
C VAL A 29 -10.84 -21.33 -6.33
N TYR A 30 -10.86 -21.66 -7.62
CA TYR A 30 -9.87 -21.18 -8.59
C TYR A 30 -9.85 -19.66 -8.66
N ALA A 31 -11.02 -19.01 -8.73
CA ALA A 31 -11.11 -17.55 -8.76
C ALA A 31 -10.57 -16.91 -7.48
N GLY A 32 -10.86 -17.50 -6.32
CA GLY A 32 -10.35 -17.07 -5.02
C GLY A 32 -8.84 -17.18 -4.92
N HIS A 33 -8.27 -18.30 -5.35
CA HIS A 33 -6.83 -18.50 -5.42
C HIS A 33 -6.16 -17.46 -6.33
N LYS A 34 -6.66 -17.29 -7.56
CA LYS A 34 -6.07 -16.37 -8.55
C LYS A 34 -6.20 -14.89 -8.18
N SER A 35 -7.22 -14.52 -7.38
CA SER A 35 -7.41 -13.15 -6.89
C SER A 35 -6.86 -12.92 -5.48
N ASN A 36 -6.24 -13.94 -4.87
CA ASN A 36 -5.75 -13.94 -3.50
C ASN A 36 -6.83 -13.59 -2.45
N ILE A 37 -8.06 -14.10 -2.63
CA ILE A 37 -9.20 -13.93 -1.72
C ILE A 37 -9.52 -15.25 -1.02
N ARG A 38 -9.03 -15.43 0.21
CA ARG A 38 -9.17 -16.68 0.98
C ARG A 38 -10.61 -17.07 1.28
N SER A 39 -11.50 -16.09 1.48
CA SER A 39 -12.91 -16.38 1.77
C SER A 39 -13.60 -17.09 0.59
N TRP A 40 -13.27 -16.74 -0.64
CA TRP A 40 -13.85 -17.39 -1.84
C TRP A 40 -13.39 -18.85 -1.98
N ILE A 41 -12.16 -19.15 -1.56
CA ILE A 41 -11.65 -20.51 -1.48
C ILE A 41 -12.51 -21.32 -0.51
N GLY A 42 -12.74 -20.79 0.70
CA GLY A 42 -13.57 -21.44 1.71
C GLY A 42 -15.01 -21.66 1.25
N TRP A 43 -15.68 -20.61 0.74
CA TRP A 43 -17.05 -20.72 0.23
C TRP A 43 -17.16 -21.67 -0.96
N GLY A 44 -16.23 -21.62 -1.91
CA GLY A 44 -16.23 -22.49 -3.08
C GLY A 44 -16.07 -23.97 -2.71
N ALA A 45 -15.16 -24.28 -1.79
CA ALA A 45 -14.99 -25.64 -1.27
C ALA A 45 -16.25 -26.11 -0.52
N GLY A 46 -16.82 -25.26 0.35
CA GLY A 46 -18.04 -25.56 1.09
C GLY A 46 -19.25 -25.81 0.19
N ILE A 47 -19.46 -24.97 -0.83
CA ILE A 47 -20.54 -25.13 -1.82
C ILE A 47 -20.37 -26.45 -2.59
N THR A 48 -19.14 -26.79 -3.00
CA THR A 48 -18.86 -28.05 -3.70
C THR A 48 -19.22 -29.26 -2.83
N LEU A 49 -18.78 -29.26 -1.57
CA LEU A 49 -19.11 -30.33 -0.62
C LEU A 49 -20.62 -30.44 -0.37
N ALA A 50 -21.30 -29.31 -0.18
CA ALA A 50 -22.74 -29.27 0.02
C ALA A 50 -23.49 -29.78 -1.21
N ALA A 51 -23.07 -29.39 -2.42
CA ALA A 51 -23.69 -29.83 -3.66
C ALA A 51 -23.53 -31.34 -3.89
N LEU A 52 -22.38 -31.92 -3.52
CA LEU A 52 -22.16 -33.37 -3.57
C LEU A 52 -23.01 -34.11 -2.52
N ALA A 53 -23.00 -33.64 -1.27
CA ALA A 53 -23.75 -34.26 -0.17
C ALA A 53 -25.27 -34.21 -0.37
N LEU A 54 -25.77 -33.15 -1.01
CA LEU A 54 -27.20 -32.90 -1.23
C LEU A 54 -27.65 -33.23 -2.66
N SER A 55 -26.80 -33.89 -3.46
CA SER A 55 -27.03 -34.16 -4.89
C SER A 55 -28.30 -34.97 -5.17
N SER A 56 -28.72 -35.82 -4.23
CA SER A 56 -29.94 -36.64 -4.30
C SER A 56 -31.19 -35.95 -3.76
N THR A 57 -31.08 -34.70 -3.32
CA THR A 57 -32.18 -33.94 -2.71
C THR A 57 -32.67 -32.81 -3.63
N ASN A 58 -33.89 -32.32 -3.38
CA ASN A 58 -34.44 -31.16 -4.09
C ASN A 58 -33.69 -29.84 -3.81
N LEU A 59 -32.72 -29.84 -2.89
CA LEU A 59 -31.88 -28.69 -2.57
C LEU A 59 -30.73 -28.50 -3.56
N ALA A 60 -30.40 -29.50 -4.39
CA ALA A 60 -29.31 -29.39 -5.37
C ALA A 60 -29.53 -28.27 -6.39
N PHE A 61 -30.76 -28.14 -6.89
CA PHE A 61 -31.13 -27.11 -7.88
C PHE A 61 -31.00 -25.67 -7.32
N PRO A 62 -31.60 -25.31 -6.16
CA PRO A 62 -31.44 -23.96 -5.62
C PRO A 62 -29.99 -23.64 -5.23
N ILE A 63 -29.21 -24.62 -4.74
CA ILE A 63 -27.77 -24.44 -4.48
C ILE A 63 -27.01 -24.11 -5.78
N TRP A 64 -27.33 -24.81 -6.86
CA TRP A 64 -26.73 -24.55 -8.17
C TRP A 64 -27.07 -23.14 -8.69
N ILE A 65 -28.33 -22.71 -8.60
CA ILE A 65 -28.72 -21.33 -8.98
C ILE A 65 -28.01 -20.30 -8.10
N ALA A 66 -27.95 -20.50 -6.78
CA ALA A 66 -27.27 -19.59 -5.86
C ALA A 66 -25.76 -19.46 -6.16
N GLN A 67 -25.10 -20.56 -6.54
CA GLN A 67 -23.71 -20.58 -6.98
C GLN A 67 -23.50 -19.72 -8.23
N ILE A 68 -24.38 -19.84 -9.24
CA ILE A 68 -24.30 -19.06 -10.48
C ILE A 68 -24.46 -17.57 -10.16
N VAL A 69 -25.49 -17.20 -9.40
CA VAL A 69 -25.72 -15.80 -9.00
C VAL A 69 -24.51 -15.24 -8.26
N THR A 70 -23.92 -16.03 -7.36
CA THR A 70 -22.72 -15.66 -6.63
C THR A 70 -21.54 -15.45 -7.59
N ALA A 71 -21.29 -16.35 -8.54
CA ALA A 71 -20.22 -16.20 -9.52
C ALA A 71 -20.35 -14.91 -10.35
N PHE A 72 -21.56 -14.60 -10.85
CA PHE A 72 -21.82 -13.38 -11.60
C PHE A 72 -21.67 -12.11 -10.75
N SER A 73 -22.04 -12.15 -9.47
CA SER A 73 -21.84 -11.01 -8.56
C SER A 73 -20.35 -10.74 -8.25
N LEU A 74 -19.54 -11.80 -8.16
CA LEU A 74 -18.13 -11.72 -7.79
C LEU A 74 -17.21 -11.39 -8.97
N LYS A 75 -17.66 -11.58 -10.22
CA LYS A 75 -16.85 -11.37 -11.43
C LYS A 75 -16.19 -9.98 -11.48
N ARG A 76 -16.90 -8.93 -11.06
CA ARG A 76 -16.39 -7.56 -11.08
C ARG A 76 -15.21 -7.38 -10.12
N ARG A 77 -15.31 -7.93 -8.91
CA ARG A 77 -14.22 -7.90 -7.92
C ARG A 77 -13.00 -8.67 -8.41
N TYR A 78 -13.22 -9.83 -9.03
CA TYR A 78 -12.17 -10.64 -9.64
C TYR A 78 -11.42 -9.85 -10.73
N LEU A 79 -12.16 -9.21 -11.64
CA LEU A 79 -11.58 -8.42 -12.73
C LEU A 79 -10.77 -7.23 -12.21
N ILE A 80 -11.21 -6.55 -11.15
CA ILE A 80 -10.45 -5.44 -10.55
C ILE A 80 -9.15 -5.92 -9.89
N LYS A 81 -9.20 -7.05 -9.18
CA LYS A 81 -8.02 -7.67 -8.53
C LYS A 81 -7.01 -8.22 -9.53
N THR A 82 -7.47 -8.78 -10.64
CA THR A 82 -6.62 -9.44 -11.66
C THR A 82 -6.29 -8.55 -12.85
N ALA A 83 -6.82 -7.32 -12.88
CA ALA A 83 -6.50 -6.34 -13.92
C ALA A 83 -4.99 -6.07 -13.96
N PRO A 84 -4.39 -6.01 -15.16
CA PRO A 84 -3.03 -5.54 -15.35
C PRO A 84 -2.81 -4.18 -14.68
N ARG A 85 -1.59 -3.98 -14.14
CA ARG A 85 -1.17 -2.67 -13.61
C ARG A 85 -1.23 -1.63 -14.74
N GLY A 86 -1.72 -0.44 -14.45
CA GLY A 86 -1.88 0.65 -15.41
C GLY A 86 -3.18 0.62 -16.21
N LEU A 87 -3.94 -0.48 -16.19
CA LEU A 87 -5.19 -0.58 -16.95
C LEU A 87 -6.38 0.09 -16.26
N LEU A 88 -6.44 0.05 -14.92
CA LEU A 88 -7.52 0.65 -14.14
C LEU A 88 -6.95 1.79 -13.32
N LEU A 89 -7.03 3.00 -13.87
CA LEU A 89 -6.55 4.22 -13.23
C LEU A 89 -7.72 5.01 -12.61
N PRO A 90 -7.53 5.65 -11.45
CA PRO A 90 -8.58 6.43 -10.83
C PRO A 90 -8.79 7.72 -11.62
N GLU A 91 -9.72 7.77 -12.58
CA GLU A 91 -10.08 9.03 -13.25
C GLU A 91 -10.84 9.99 -12.32
N THR A 92 -11.59 9.44 -11.37
CA THR A 92 -12.41 10.18 -10.40
C THR A 92 -12.25 9.61 -8.99
N SER A 93 -12.51 10.42 -7.97
CA SER A 93 -12.43 10.02 -6.55
C SER A 93 -13.35 8.83 -6.22
N THR A 94 -14.55 8.76 -6.81
CA THR A 94 -15.47 7.62 -6.62
C THR A 94 -14.90 6.32 -7.18
N LYS A 95 -14.26 6.37 -8.36
CA LYS A 95 -13.57 5.19 -8.91
C LYS A 95 -12.38 4.81 -8.03
N ALA A 96 -11.65 5.80 -7.52
CA ALA A 96 -10.54 5.58 -6.60
C ALA A 96 -11.00 4.86 -5.32
N GLU A 97 -12.13 5.25 -4.73
CA GLU A 97 -12.68 4.58 -3.54
C GLU A 97 -13.07 3.12 -3.82
N LEU A 98 -13.69 2.86 -4.99
CA LEU A 98 -14.03 1.49 -5.40
C LEU A 98 -12.77 0.64 -5.60
N LEU A 99 -11.74 1.20 -6.23
CA LEU A 99 -10.45 0.53 -6.42
C LEU A 99 -9.78 0.28 -5.07
N ALA A 100 -9.79 1.25 -4.14
CA ALA A 100 -9.23 1.11 -2.80
C ALA A 100 -9.93 0.01 -1.99
N LYS A 101 -11.26 -0.05 -2.03
CA LYS A 101 -12.05 -1.10 -1.37
C LYS A 101 -11.70 -2.50 -1.87
N VAL A 102 -11.38 -2.64 -3.16
CA VAL A 102 -11.12 -3.95 -3.76
C VAL A 102 -9.63 -4.30 -3.70
N ARG A 103 -8.73 -3.41 -4.11
CA ARG A 103 -7.28 -3.65 -4.18
C ARG A 103 -6.59 -3.48 -2.83
N GLY A 104 -7.11 -2.63 -1.96
CA GLY A 104 -6.42 -2.11 -0.79
C GLY A 104 -5.89 -0.71 -1.05
N ARG A 105 -5.40 -0.06 0.01
CA ARG A 105 -4.69 1.22 -0.08
C ARG A 105 -3.19 0.96 -0.26
N ILE A 106 -2.51 1.91 -0.87
CA ILE A 106 -1.06 1.93 -1.05
C ILE A 106 -0.47 2.88 -0.02
N ASP A 107 0.56 2.45 0.68
CA ASP A 107 1.32 3.34 1.54
C ASP A 107 2.27 4.20 0.72
N ILE A 108 2.08 5.52 0.78
CA ILE A 108 2.96 6.46 0.08
C ILE A 108 4.40 6.31 0.53
N ASN A 109 4.70 5.97 1.78
CA ASN A 109 6.10 5.90 2.26
C ASN A 109 6.82 4.59 1.89
N GLU A 110 6.09 3.59 1.40
CA GLU A 110 6.61 2.26 1.08
C GLU A 110 6.38 1.83 -0.37
N CYS A 111 5.57 2.58 -1.11
CA CYS A 111 5.29 2.28 -2.50
C CYS A 111 6.48 2.50 -3.42
N THR A 112 6.50 1.76 -4.53
CA THR A 112 7.47 1.99 -5.61
C THR A 112 6.97 3.09 -6.54
N LYS A 113 7.87 3.73 -7.28
CA LYS A 113 7.50 4.62 -8.39
C LYS A 113 6.54 3.96 -9.37
N ASP A 114 6.72 2.67 -9.62
CA ASP A 114 5.87 1.89 -10.49
C ASP A 114 4.42 1.81 -9.98
N ASP A 115 4.24 1.78 -8.65
CA ASP A 115 2.91 1.80 -8.03
C ASP A 115 2.27 3.20 -8.11
N LEU A 116 3.05 4.26 -7.94
CA LEU A 116 2.58 5.65 -8.12
C LEU A 116 2.03 5.86 -9.53
N VAL A 117 2.74 5.38 -10.55
CA VAL A 117 2.31 5.56 -11.95
C VAL A 117 1.20 4.58 -12.33
N LYS A 118 1.41 3.28 -12.10
CA LYS A 118 0.53 2.24 -12.66
C LYS A 118 -0.68 1.93 -11.78
N VAL A 119 -0.69 2.35 -10.51
CA VAL A 119 -1.84 2.14 -9.63
C VAL A 119 -2.55 3.44 -9.30
N LEU A 120 -1.82 4.51 -8.95
CA LEU A 120 -2.44 5.80 -8.65
C LEU A 120 -2.67 6.65 -9.91
N GLY A 121 -2.03 6.30 -11.04
CA GLY A 121 -2.16 7.07 -12.27
C GLY A 121 -1.58 8.46 -12.13
N LEU A 122 -0.50 8.60 -11.37
CA LEU A 122 0.25 9.84 -11.28
C LEU A 122 1.19 9.97 -12.50
N PRO A 123 1.31 11.17 -13.07
CA PRO A 123 2.38 11.47 -14.03
C PRO A 123 3.76 11.10 -13.47
N ILE A 124 4.64 10.62 -14.35
CA ILE A 124 5.98 10.14 -13.98
C ILE A 124 6.83 11.21 -13.29
N VAL A 125 6.61 12.49 -13.63
CA VAL A 125 7.34 13.64 -13.04
C VAL A 125 7.12 13.67 -11.53
N TYR A 126 5.86 13.71 -11.09
CA TYR A 126 5.49 13.67 -9.68
C TYR A 126 5.90 12.37 -8.99
N ALA A 127 5.86 11.24 -9.72
CA ALA A 127 6.30 9.97 -9.16
C ALA A 127 7.82 9.95 -8.90
N ASN A 128 8.63 10.63 -9.72
CA ASN A 128 10.06 10.80 -9.47
C ASN A 128 10.31 11.73 -8.27
N ASP A 129 9.56 12.82 -8.15
CA ASP A 129 9.74 13.77 -7.04
C ASP A 129 9.41 13.11 -5.68
N ILE A 130 8.31 12.36 -5.61
CA ILE A 130 7.94 11.56 -4.43
C ILE A 130 9.02 10.52 -4.11
N GLU A 131 9.51 9.79 -5.11
CA GLU A 131 10.57 8.78 -4.92
C GLU A 131 11.89 9.42 -4.45
N SER A 132 12.25 10.60 -4.95
CA SER A 132 13.43 11.35 -4.49
C SER A 132 13.29 11.71 -3.01
N LEU A 133 12.15 12.29 -2.62
CA LEU A 133 11.86 12.66 -1.24
C LEU A 133 11.91 11.44 -0.30
N GLN A 134 11.32 10.31 -0.70
CA GLN A 134 11.42 9.06 0.05
C GLN A 134 12.86 8.58 0.22
N ASN A 135 13.68 8.67 -0.84
CA ASN A 135 15.09 8.26 -0.82
C ASN A 135 15.95 9.19 0.03
N GLU A 136 15.57 10.46 0.14
CA GLU A 136 16.15 11.45 1.05
C GLU A 136 15.69 11.27 2.51
N GLY A 137 14.79 10.32 2.76
CA GLY A 137 14.29 10.01 4.11
C GLY A 137 13.09 10.84 4.54
N TYR A 138 12.49 11.61 3.63
CA TYR A 138 11.24 12.30 3.90
C TYR A 138 10.09 11.29 4.13
N ILE A 139 9.30 11.52 5.17
CA ILE A 139 8.16 10.68 5.54
C ILE A 139 6.90 11.53 5.43
N PHE A 140 6.04 11.18 4.47
CA PHE A 140 4.73 11.79 4.31
C PHE A 140 3.79 11.34 5.43
N THR A 141 3.03 12.27 5.99
CA THR A 141 2.10 12.04 7.09
C THR A 141 0.65 12.34 6.71
N HIS A 142 0.44 13.20 5.71
CA HIS A 142 -0.89 13.58 5.23
C HIS A 142 -0.89 13.88 3.72
N PRO A 143 -2.05 13.76 3.04
CA PRO A 143 -2.13 13.97 1.58
C PRO A 143 -1.67 15.34 1.10
N GLU A 144 -1.89 16.39 1.88
CA GLU A 144 -1.62 17.77 1.51
C GLU A 144 -0.11 18.01 1.29
N GLU A 145 0.75 17.28 1.98
CA GLU A 145 2.22 17.31 1.77
C GLU A 145 2.61 16.88 0.35
N LEU A 146 1.82 16.04 -0.32
CA LEU A 146 2.08 15.72 -1.73
C LEU A 146 1.96 16.96 -2.62
N SER A 147 1.06 17.87 -2.28
CA SER A 147 0.86 19.14 -2.97
C SER A 147 1.93 20.15 -2.57
N GLU A 148 2.12 20.34 -1.26
CA GLU A 148 2.99 21.37 -0.70
C GLU A 148 4.48 21.09 -0.93
N ILE A 149 4.88 19.82 -0.94
CA ILE A 149 6.30 19.41 -0.92
C ILE A 149 6.68 18.72 -2.22
N ALA A 150 5.89 17.76 -2.67
CA ALA A 150 6.16 17.03 -3.92
C ALA A 150 5.57 17.73 -5.17
N GLY A 151 4.91 18.89 -5.01
CA GLY A 151 4.39 19.69 -6.12
C GLY A 151 3.25 19.04 -6.90
N VAL A 152 2.60 18.02 -6.34
CA VAL A 152 1.49 17.31 -6.99
C VAL A 152 0.25 18.19 -7.01
N PRO A 153 -0.36 18.48 -8.17
CA PRO A 153 -1.55 19.31 -8.23
C PRO A 153 -2.67 18.77 -7.33
N GLU A 154 -3.34 19.68 -6.62
CA GLU A 154 -4.39 19.36 -5.65
C GLU A 154 -5.49 18.47 -6.23
N SER A 155 -5.82 18.65 -7.51
CA SER A 155 -6.77 17.81 -8.24
C SER A 155 -6.33 16.35 -8.34
N HIS A 156 -5.04 16.09 -8.51
CA HIS A 156 -4.48 14.75 -8.49
C HIS A 156 -4.47 14.18 -7.08
N VAL A 157 -4.10 14.97 -6.07
CA VAL A 157 -4.10 14.56 -4.65
C VAL A 157 -5.51 14.12 -4.25
N GLN A 158 -6.52 14.97 -4.41
CA GLN A 158 -7.91 14.65 -4.07
C GLN A 158 -8.43 13.38 -4.76
N ARG A 159 -8.03 13.16 -6.01
CA ARG A 159 -8.41 11.99 -6.79
C ARG A 159 -7.81 10.70 -6.24
N ILE A 160 -6.56 10.73 -5.76
CA ILE A 160 -5.85 9.53 -5.28
C ILE A 160 -6.01 9.31 -3.77
N THR A 161 -6.41 10.32 -2.98
CA THR A 161 -6.59 10.25 -1.52
C THR A 161 -7.31 8.98 -1.04
N PRO A 162 -8.41 8.50 -1.67
CA PRO A 162 -9.09 7.28 -1.22
C PRO A 162 -8.23 6.01 -1.32
N MET A 163 -7.22 6.00 -2.20
CA MET A 163 -6.35 4.87 -2.51
C MET A 163 -5.02 4.88 -1.76
N ILE A 164 -4.73 5.94 -1.00
CA ILE A 164 -3.45 6.08 -0.30
C ILE A 164 -3.62 5.95 1.21
N CYS A 165 -2.56 5.55 1.87
CA CYS A 165 -2.39 5.66 3.31
C CYS A 165 -0.96 6.11 3.60
N PHE A 166 -0.72 6.50 4.84
CA PHE A 166 0.59 6.87 5.34
C PHE A 166 0.86 5.96 6.52
N SER A 167 1.84 5.07 6.37
CA SER A 167 2.36 4.34 7.51
C SER A 167 3.72 4.90 7.90
N TYR A 168 4.03 4.70 9.17
CA TYR A 168 5.29 5.14 9.76
C TYR A 168 6.19 3.92 9.93
N ASN A 169 7.27 3.87 9.15
CA ASN A 169 8.26 2.81 9.24
C ASN A 169 9.45 3.28 10.10
N TYR A 170 9.44 2.86 11.37
CA TYR A 170 10.49 3.16 12.36
C TYR A 170 11.89 2.70 11.93
N GLN A 171 12.00 1.69 11.05
CA GLN A 171 13.28 1.17 10.57
C GLN A 171 13.91 2.08 9.49
N LYS A 172 13.09 2.71 8.64
CA LYS A 172 13.55 3.71 7.67
C LYS A 172 13.93 5.01 8.34
N GLU A 173 13.12 5.43 9.33
CA GLU A 173 13.42 6.62 10.12
C GLU A 173 14.82 6.53 10.74
N ALA A 174 15.20 5.38 11.31
CA ALA A 174 16.52 5.17 11.92
C ALA A 174 17.73 5.46 11.02
N ARG A 175 17.57 5.58 9.69
CA ARG A 175 18.66 5.94 8.77
C ARG A 175 18.76 7.43 8.44
N PHE A 176 17.73 8.23 8.69
CA PHE A 176 17.67 9.66 8.32
C PHE A 176 16.89 10.46 9.38
N THR A 177 17.14 10.16 10.65
CA THR A 177 16.46 10.83 11.75
C THR A 177 17.47 11.32 12.76
N TRP A 178 17.12 12.42 13.42
CA TRP A 178 17.81 12.90 14.60
C TRP A 178 17.88 11.88 15.73
N LYS A 179 16.99 10.87 15.78
CA LYS A 179 17.09 9.76 16.73
C LYS A 179 18.35 8.91 16.52
N ARG A 180 19.03 8.99 15.36
CA ARG A 180 20.36 8.40 15.16
C ARG A 180 21.36 8.86 16.20
N LEU A 181 21.24 10.12 16.63
CA LEU A 181 22.04 10.69 17.71
C LEU A 181 21.82 9.96 19.05
N ASN A 182 20.67 9.30 19.24
CA ASN A 182 20.38 8.46 20.40
C ASN A 182 20.83 7.00 20.24
N ILE A 183 21.13 6.52 19.04
CA ILE A 183 21.42 5.10 18.79
C ILE A 183 22.91 4.87 18.48
N LEU A 184 23.48 5.65 17.56
CA LEU A 184 24.81 5.41 16.99
C LEU A 184 25.96 5.65 17.98
N SER A 185 27.05 4.90 17.88
CA SER A 185 28.29 5.14 18.63
C SER A 185 29.01 6.43 18.16
N PRO A 186 29.97 6.96 18.94
CA PRO A 186 30.80 8.09 18.48
C PRO A 186 31.48 7.80 17.13
N GLU A 187 32.01 6.60 16.95
CA GLU A 187 32.70 6.17 15.73
C GLU A 187 31.75 6.07 14.54
N GLU A 188 30.53 5.60 14.78
CA GLU A 188 29.50 5.52 13.74
C GLU A 188 29.01 6.90 13.31
N LEU A 189 28.83 7.83 14.25
CA LEU A 189 28.50 9.23 13.95
C LEU A 189 29.60 9.91 13.13
N ILE A 190 30.87 9.65 13.46
CA ILE A 190 32.02 10.17 12.70
C ILE A 190 32.04 9.59 11.28
N ARG A 191 31.81 8.28 11.15
CA ARG A 191 31.71 7.61 9.84
C ARG A 191 30.60 8.20 8.96
N ASP A 192 29.50 8.63 9.58
CA ASP A 192 28.37 9.26 8.91
C ASP A 192 28.60 10.77 8.61
N GLY A 193 29.78 11.32 8.97
CA GLY A 193 30.20 12.66 8.59
C GLY A 193 30.09 13.72 9.69
N LEU A 194 29.94 13.34 10.96
CA LEU A 194 30.13 14.30 12.08
C LEU A 194 31.60 14.56 12.35
N ASP A 195 31.88 15.81 12.74
CA ASP A 195 33.15 16.12 13.39
C ASP A 195 33.28 15.34 14.70
N LYS A 196 34.50 14.85 14.98
CA LYS A 196 34.80 14.05 16.16
C LYS A 196 34.36 14.73 17.46
N THR A 197 34.58 16.04 17.58
CA THR A 197 34.24 16.79 18.80
C THR A 197 32.72 16.91 18.98
N VAL A 198 31.98 17.01 17.88
CA VAL A 198 30.51 17.05 17.86
C VAL A 198 29.95 15.70 18.27
N ALA A 199 30.44 14.61 17.65
CA ALA A 199 30.00 13.24 17.94
C ALA A 199 30.22 12.87 19.42
N GLU A 200 31.42 13.10 19.95
CA GLU A 200 31.75 12.81 21.35
C GLU A 200 30.87 13.61 22.32
N LYS A 201 30.59 14.88 22.02
CA LYS A 201 29.78 15.75 22.87
C LYS A 201 28.32 15.30 22.92
N ILE A 202 27.74 14.92 21.79
CA ILE A 202 26.39 14.36 21.69
C ILE A 202 26.30 13.05 22.49
N VAL A 203 27.25 12.12 22.29
CA VAL A 203 27.21 10.84 23.01
C VAL A 203 27.38 11.02 24.52
N ARG A 204 28.30 11.89 24.95
CA ARG A 204 28.54 12.18 26.37
C ARG A 204 27.31 12.78 27.05
N GLU A 205 26.61 13.73 26.39
CA GLU A 205 25.42 14.36 26.96
C GLU A 205 24.22 13.41 27.04
N ARG A 206 23.99 12.52 26.07
CA ARG A 206 22.92 11.51 26.19
C ARG A 206 23.24 10.45 27.25
N GLN A 207 24.50 10.06 27.42
CA GLN A 207 24.90 9.12 28.48
C GLN A 207 24.66 9.71 29.87
N LYS A 208 24.85 11.03 30.03
CA LYS A 208 24.67 11.72 31.30
C LYS A 208 23.21 12.01 31.66
N LYS A 209 22.38 12.40 30.69
CA LYS A 209 21.01 12.90 30.94
C LYS A 209 19.91 12.08 30.25
N GLY A 210 20.23 10.93 29.68
CA GLY A 210 19.31 10.07 28.93
C GLY A 210 19.13 10.50 27.48
N GLU A 211 18.27 9.79 26.75
CA GLU A 211 18.00 10.03 25.34
C GLU A 211 17.49 11.47 25.07
N TYR A 212 17.81 11.98 23.88
CA TYR A 212 17.25 13.22 23.36
C TYR A 212 15.80 13.02 22.93
N LYS A 213 14.99 14.07 23.08
CA LYS A 213 13.57 14.04 22.68
C LYS A 213 13.28 14.76 21.37
N SER A 214 14.21 15.58 20.89
CA SER A 214 14.12 16.28 19.60
C SER A 214 15.48 16.86 19.17
N VAL A 215 15.59 17.29 17.91
CA VAL A 215 16.75 18.04 17.39
C VAL A 215 17.04 19.30 18.22
N VAL A 216 15.97 19.96 18.69
CA VAL A 216 16.06 21.17 19.51
C VAL A 216 16.56 20.84 20.91
N ASP A 217 16.20 19.67 21.46
CA ASP A 217 16.71 19.18 22.73
C ASP A 217 18.23 18.93 22.65
N VAL A 218 18.71 18.38 21.53
CA VAL A 218 20.16 18.23 21.26
C VAL A 218 20.85 19.59 21.29
N LYS A 219 20.35 20.58 20.55
CA LYS A 219 20.90 21.94 20.53
C LYS A 219 20.94 22.54 21.93
N ARG A 220 19.85 22.43 22.68
CA ARG A 220 19.71 23.01 24.03
C ARG A 220 20.67 22.35 25.02
N ARG A 221 20.80 21.03 25.00
CA ARG A 221 21.60 20.27 25.98
C ARG A 221 23.09 20.29 25.67
N THR A 222 23.46 20.27 24.40
CA THR A 222 24.86 20.25 23.97
C THR A 222 25.42 21.63 23.67
N GLY A 223 24.57 22.64 23.41
CA GLY A 223 25.01 23.97 22.95
C GLY A 223 25.64 23.96 21.55
N LEU A 224 25.50 22.89 20.78
CA LEU A 224 26.03 22.79 19.42
C LEU A 224 25.13 23.54 18.42
N PRO A 225 25.69 24.23 17.42
CA PRO A 225 24.93 24.75 16.30
C PRO A 225 24.22 23.61 15.55
N LEU A 226 22.98 23.85 15.11
CA LEU A 226 22.14 22.86 14.44
C LEU A 226 22.83 22.27 13.19
N ASP A 227 23.49 23.12 12.41
CA ASP A 227 24.13 22.75 11.15
C ASP A 227 25.31 21.78 11.34
N SER A 228 25.84 21.65 12.57
CA SER A 228 26.97 20.76 12.86
C SER A 228 26.58 19.28 12.83
N TYR A 229 25.28 18.96 12.88
CA TYR A 229 24.79 17.58 12.94
C TYR A 229 23.51 17.35 12.13
N ARG A 230 22.88 18.39 11.58
CA ARG A 230 21.62 18.28 10.82
C ARG A 230 21.76 17.43 9.55
N HIS A 231 22.92 17.41 8.90
CA HIS A 231 23.15 16.70 7.64
C HIS A 231 23.16 15.17 7.78
N ILE A 232 23.26 14.64 9.00
CA ILE A 232 23.15 13.19 9.27
C ILE A 232 21.81 12.81 9.93
N CYS A 233 21.02 13.82 10.29
CA CYS A 233 19.76 13.69 11.00
C CYS A 233 18.58 13.66 10.04
#